data_AF-A0A355YJ21-F1
#
_entry.id   AF-A0A355YJ21-F1
#
_cell.length_a   1.000
_cell.length_b   1.000
_cell.length_c   1.000
_cell.angle_alpha   90.00
_cell.angle_beta   90.00
_cell.angle_gamma   90.00
#
_symmetry.space_group_name_H-M   'P 1'
#
loop_
_entity.id
_entity.type
_entity.pdbx_description
1 polymer ?
#
loop_
_entity_poly.entity_id
_entity_poly.type
_entity_poly.pdbx_seq_one_letter_code
_entity_poly.pdbx_strand_id
1 'polypeptide(L)'
;MNVTAGNWQRDDSSVYRTAVSGRDTGKDTEKTDRVQKETASSDTKDSSLISSMEEAGNSDFKMKASAPDDSVGQLAAELARAETKMDVLQVLGKATRALASLKMSAYGCEGKEAKKALQQIRRMEKLIKRIQKKVKNLGKEEELERKQEKAIKKQQEERAKQIREELRSRRRKRHRDEQNYALKELAQDGKEAMNETLSSLSGLGTAVSSASSSVTAAGVLEAIGLDTSSMSMDGLSIDLSV
;
A
#
# COMPACT_ATOMS: atom_id res chain seq x y z
N MET A 1 -0.62 -7.48 47.00
CA MET A 1 -0.30 -7.75 45.59
C MET A 1 -1.61 -8.09 44.91
N ASN A 2 -2.17 -7.15 44.13
CA ASN A 2 -3.46 -7.34 43.45
C ASN A 2 -3.19 -7.53 41.96
N VAL A 3 -3.39 -8.76 41.48
CA VAL A 3 -3.27 -9.10 40.06
C VAL A 3 -4.68 -9.16 39.50
N THR A 4 -5.07 -8.16 38.71
CA THR A 4 -6.33 -8.19 37.95
C THR A 4 -6.12 -9.06 36.71
N ALA A 5 -6.83 -10.18 36.66
CA ALA A 5 -6.90 -11.09 35.53
C ALA A 5 -7.61 -10.43 34.32
N GLY A 6 -7.24 -10.91 33.12
CA GLY A 6 -7.47 -10.25 31.85
C GLY A 6 -8.93 -10.20 31.38
N ASN A 7 -9.25 -9.08 30.73
CA ASN A 7 -10.46 -8.88 29.94
C ASN A 7 -10.16 -9.24 28.47
N TRP A 8 -10.37 -10.50 28.11
CA TRP A 8 -10.42 -10.95 26.71
C TRP A 8 -11.83 -11.46 26.43
N GLN A 9 -12.76 -10.55 26.21
CA GLN A 9 -14.04 -10.87 25.60
C GLN A 9 -13.92 -10.61 24.10
N ARG A 10 -13.81 -11.70 23.34
CA ARG A 10 -14.08 -11.75 21.91
C ARG A 10 -15.58 -11.88 21.75
N ASP A 11 -16.22 -10.88 21.16
CA ASP A 11 -17.57 -11.05 20.63
C ASP A 11 -17.51 -11.85 19.33
N ASP A 12 -18.24 -12.96 19.36
CA ASP A 12 -18.47 -13.92 18.32
C ASP A 12 -19.74 -13.51 17.56
N SER A 13 -19.59 -13.04 16.33
CA SER A 13 -20.68 -13.07 15.37
C SER A 13 -20.12 -13.31 13.97
N SER A 14 -20.01 -14.58 13.65
CA SER A 14 -19.84 -15.11 12.31
C SER A 14 -21.00 -14.68 11.39
N VAL A 15 -20.68 -14.05 10.26
CA VAL A 15 -21.46 -14.22 9.02
C VAL A 15 -20.47 -14.26 7.85
N TYR A 16 -20.37 -15.45 7.25
CA TYR A 16 -19.68 -15.73 6.01
C TYR A 16 -20.31 -14.97 4.82
N ARG A 17 -19.47 -14.42 3.93
CA ARG A 17 -19.60 -14.68 2.47
C ARG A 17 -18.33 -14.32 1.71
N THR A 18 -17.63 -15.35 1.29
CA THR A 18 -16.59 -15.36 0.26
C THR A 18 -17.22 -15.32 -1.14
N ALA A 19 -16.65 -14.54 -2.04
CA ALA A 19 -16.74 -14.77 -3.49
C ALA A 19 -15.42 -14.33 -4.15
N VAL A 20 -14.53 -15.30 -4.34
CA VAL A 20 -13.42 -15.23 -5.31
C VAL A 20 -13.55 -16.44 -6.21
N SER A 21 -13.76 -16.19 -7.50
CA SER A 21 -13.48 -17.05 -8.68
C SER A 21 -14.39 -16.55 -9.81
N GLY A 22 -13.96 -16.24 -11.02
CA GLY A 22 -12.69 -16.54 -11.67
C GLY A 22 -12.52 -15.75 -12.97
N ARG A 23 -11.31 -15.84 -13.51
CA ARG A 23 -10.83 -15.24 -14.75
C ARG A 23 -10.68 -16.36 -15.79
N ASP A 24 -10.90 -15.99 -17.05
CA ASP A 24 -10.59 -16.68 -18.32
C ASP A 24 -11.38 -17.94 -18.72
N THR A 25 -12.08 -17.85 -19.85
CA THR A 25 -11.60 -18.42 -21.14
C THR A 25 -12.41 -17.80 -22.30
N GLY A 26 -11.73 -17.45 -23.39
CA GLY A 26 -12.39 -17.05 -24.64
C GLY A 26 -12.54 -18.24 -25.60
N LYS A 27 -13.61 -18.22 -26.41
CA LYS A 27 -13.60 -18.58 -27.85
C LYS A 27 -14.98 -18.36 -28.48
N ASP A 28 -14.92 -17.95 -29.74
CA ASP A 28 -15.99 -17.60 -30.66
C ASP A 28 -17.01 -18.72 -30.92
N THR A 29 -18.28 -18.34 -31.13
CA THR A 29 -19.11 -18.83 -32.26
C THR A 29 -20.35 -17.95 -32.51
N GLU A 30 -20.68 -17.90 -33.80
CA GLU A 30 -21.61 -17.10 -34.58
C GLU A 30 -23.12 -17.41 -34.41
N LYS A 31 -23.98 -16.44 -34.80
CA LYS A 31 -25.42 -16.52 -35.22
C LYS A 31 -26.45 -16.70 -34.08
N THR A 32 -27.62 -16.04 -34.02
CA THR A 32 -28.56 -15.49 -35.02
C THR A 32 -29.45 -14.38 -34.40
N ASP A 33 -30.01 -13.53 -35.26
CA ASP A 33 -31.14 -12.63 -35.03
C ASP A 33 -32.33 -13.27 -34.30
N ARG A 34 -32.91 -12.57 -33.30
CA ARG A 34 -34.37 -12.41 -33.22
C ARG A 34 -34.79 -11.26 -32.31
N VAL A 35 -35.35 -10.24 -32.94
CA VAL A 35 -36.21 -9.22 -32.33
C VAL A 35 -37.37 -9.90 -31.60
N GLN A 36 -37.49 -9.69 -30.29
CA GLN A 36 -38.76 -9.83 -29.58
C GLN A 36 -39.03 -8.61 -28.71
N LYS A 37 -40.02 -7.88 -29.21
CA LYS A 37 -40.84 -6.84 -28.65
C LYS A 37 -41.57 -7.35 -27.41
N GLU A 38 -41.23 -6.84 -26.23
CA GLU A 38 -42.11 -6.88 -25.07
C GLU A 38 -42.48 -5.45 -24.69
N THR A 39 -43.70 -5.10 -25.10
CA THR A 39 -44.48 -3.97 -24.62
C THR A 39 -44.97 -4.29 -23.21
N ALA A 40 -44.40 -3.65 -22.19
CA ALA A 40 -45.01 -3.53 -20.88
C ALA A 40 -45.28 -2.05 -20.60
N SER A 41 -46.53 -1.68 -20.81
CA SER A 41 -47.16 -0.41 -20.48
C SER A 41 -47.06 -0.11 -18.98
N SER A 42 -46.42 1.00 -18.63
CA SER A 42 -46.72 1.74 -17.40
C SER A 42 -46.95 3.20 -17.77
N ASP A 43 -48.13 3.47 -18.32
CA ASP A 43 -48.64 4.81 -18.50
C ASP A 43 -48.96 5.47 -17.15
N THR A 44 -48.93 6.80 -17.16
CA THR A 44 -49.59 7.76 -16.25
C THR A 44 -48.79 8.38 -15.10
N LYS A 45 -47.69 9.12 -15.37
CA LYS A 45 -47.29 10.30 -14.53
C LYS A 45 -46.63 11.50 -15.26
N ASP A 46 -46.60 11.57 -16.59
CA ASP A 46 -45.89 12.65 -17.30
C ASP A 46 -46.78 13.71 -17.99
N SER A 47 -48.12 13.62 -17.87
CA SER A 47 -49.02 14.55 -18.56
C SER A 47 -49.29 15.88 -17.85
N SER A 48 -48.83 16.06 -16.60
CA SER A 48 -49.09 17.30 -15.82
C SER A 48 -48.07 18.42 -16.06
N LEU A 49 -46.98 18.17 -16.81
CA LEU A 49 -46.01 19.20 -17.16
C LEU A 49 -46.33 19.92 -18.47
N ILE A 50 -47.18 19.34 -19.33
CA ILE A 50 -47.50 19.91 -20.65
C ILE A 50 -48.69 20.88 -20.56
N SER A 51 -49.64 20.66 -19.65
CA SER A 51 -50.81 21.55 -19.47
C SER A 51 -50.45 22.92 -18.88
N SER A 52 -49.25 23.09 -18.33
CA SER A 52 -48.78 24.39 -17.83
C SER A 52 -48.19 25.28 -18.92
N MET A 53 -48.10 24.80 -20.17
CA MET A 53 -47.45 25.52 -21.26
C MET A 53 -48.43 26.18 -22.25
N GLU A 54 -49.72 25.81 -22.23
CA GLU A 54 -50.73 26.36 -23.15
C GLU A 54 -51.47 27.59 -22.59
N GLU A 55 -51.30 27.92 -21.31
CA GLU A 55 -51.98 29.04 -20.64
C GLU A 55 -51.09 30.29 -20.45
N ALA A 56 -50.07 30.46 -21.30
CA ALA A 56 -49.21 31.65 -21.32
C ALA A 56 -49.23 32.33 -22.70
N GLY A 57 -50.43 32.55 -23.24
CA GLY A 57 -50.65 33.48 -24.33
C GLY A 57 -50.27 34.90 -23.89
N ASN A 58 -49.32 35.50 -24.61
CA ASN A 58 -48.94 36.91 -24.53
C ASN A 58 -48.04 37.31 -23.34
N SER A 59 -46.84 36.76 -23.27
CA SER A 59 -45.71 37.49 -22.69
C SER A 59 -44.59 37.59 -23.70
N ASP A 60 -44.14 38.82 -23.92
CA ASP A 60 -42.96 39.20 -24.68
C ASP A 60 -41.72 38.60 -23.97
N PHE A 61 -41.53 37.28 -24.13
CA PHE A 61 -40.56 36.49 -23.37
C PHE A 61 -39.17 36.75 -23.95
N LYS A 62 -38.62 37.92 -23.62
CA LYS A 62 -37.20 38.21 -23.79
C LYS A 62 -36.43 37.21 -22.93
N MET A 63 -36.00 36.11 -23.55
CA MET A 63 -34.96 35.21 -23.03
C MET A 63 -33.71 36.04 -22.72
N LYS A 64 -33.63 36.56 -21.49
CA LYS A 64 -32.42 37.21 -20.99
C LYS A 64 -31.40 36.10 -20.80
N ALA A 65 -30.44 36.01 -21.72
CA ALA A 65 -29.26 35.18 -21.51
C ALA A 65 -28.63 35.59 -20.17
N SER A 66 -28.73 34.73 -19.16
CA SER A 66 -28.10 34.96 -17.86
C SER A 66 -26.60 35.07 -18.12
N ALA A 67 -26.04 36.24 -17.86
CA ALA A 67 -24.59 36.39 -17.83
C ALA A 67 -24.01 35.37 -16.84
N PRO A 68 -22.80 34.84 -17.10
CA PRO A 68 -22.16 33.96 -16.14
C PRO A 68 -22.04 34.69 -14.80
N ASP A 69 -22.51 34.05 -13.73
CA ASP A 69 -22.44 34.59 -12.37
C ASP A 69 -20.99 34.88 -11.95
N ASP A 70 -20.04 34.12 -12.51
CA ASP A 70 -18.62 34.20 -12.18
C ASP A 70 -17.85 35.14 -13.12
N SER A 71 -17.40 36.27 -12.56
CA SER A 71 -16.47 37.16 -13.24
C SER A 71 -15.05 36.56 -13.28
N VAL A 72 -14.32 36.80 -14.38
CA VAL A 72 -12.88 36.44 -14.49
C VAL A 72 -12.06 36.97 -13.31
N GLY A 73 -12.42 38.13 -12.76
CA GLY A 73 -11.73 38.71 -11.59
C GLY A 73 -11.96 37.93 -10.31
N GLN A 74 -13.20 37.47 -10.09
CA GLN A 74 -13.57 36.66 -8.92
C GLN A 74 -12.89 35.29 -9.00
N LEU A 75 -12.94 34.62 -10.16
CA LEU A 75 -12.27 33.33 -10.38
C LEU A 75 -10.74 33.45 -10.23
N ALA A 76 -10.15 34.57 -10.62
CA ALA A 76 -8.72 34.81 -10.40
C ALA A 76 -8.38 35.01 -8.91
N ALA A 77 -9.24 35.68 -8.15
CA ALA A 77 -9.09 35.83 -6.71
C ALA A 77 -9.28 34.49 -5.96
N GLU A 78 -10.28 33.70 -6.37
CA GLU A 78 -10.52 32.35 -5.84
C GLU A 78 -9.33 31.43 -6.16
N LEU A 79 -8.80 31.47 -7.39
CA LEU A 79 -7.59 30.75 -7.76
C LEU A 79 -6.38 31.14 -6.91
N ALA A 80 -6.24 32.41 -6.55
CA ALA A 80 -5.13 32.87 -5.71
C ALA A 80 -5.22 32.28 -4.30
N ARG A 81 -6.44 32.18 -3.75
CA ARG A 81 -6.71 31.60 -2.43
C ARG A 81 -6.70 30.07 -2.40
N ALA A 82 -6.93 29.41 -3.55
CA ALA A 82 -6.94 27.96 -3.63
C ALA A 82 -5.55 27.39 -3.34
N GLU A 83 -5.39 26.68 -2.23
CA GLU A 83 -4.12 26.06 -1.83
C GLU A 83 -4.03 24.62 -2.35
N THR A 84 -5.14 23.87 -2.28
CA THR A 84 -5.14 22.46 -2.65
C THR A 84 -5.42 22.23 -4.13
N LYS A 85 -4.96 21.10 -4.66
CA LYS A 85 -5.28 20.68 -6.04
C LYS A 85 -6.79 20.56 -6.26
N MET A 86 -7.55 20.17 -5.22
CA MET A 86 -8.99 20.03 -5.34
C MET A 86 -9.70 21.36 -5.54
N ASP A 87 -9.34 22.36 -4.74
CA ASP A 87 -9.91 23.71 -4.85
C ASP A 87 -9.60 24.31 -6.23
N VAL A 88 -8.36 24.13 -6.71
CA VAL A 88 -7.96 24.59 -8.05
C VAL A 88 -8.78 23.91 -9.16
N LEU A 89 -9.13 22.64 -9.00
CA LEU A 89 -9.99 21.92 -9.96
C LEU A 89 -11.46 22.36 -9.90
N GLN A 90 -11.96 22.74 -8.73
CA GLN A 90 -13.30 23.34 -8.61
C GLN A 90 -13.34 24.69 -9.35
N VAL A 91 -12.34 25.54 -9.15
CA VAL A 91 -12.20 26.82 -9.87
C VAL A 91 -12.07 26.57 -11.38
N LEU A 92 -11.37 25.51 -11.80
CA LEU A 92 -11.32 25.11 -13.21
C LEU A 92 -12.72 24.81 -13.76
N GLY A 93 -13.53 24.03 -13.04
CA GLY A 93 -14.88 23.67 -13.45
C GLY A 93 -15.82 24.88 -13.56
N LYS A 94 -15.71 25.83 -12.63
CA LYS A 94 -16.43 27.12 -12.70
C LYS A 94 -15.98 27.92 -13.92
N ALA A 95 -14.67 28.05 -14.12
CA ALA A 95 -14.10 28.80 -15.24
C ALA A 95 -14.46 28.21 -16.61
N THR A 96 -14.50 26.88 -16.75
CA THR A 96 -14.89 26.21 -18.01
C THR A 96 -16.38 26.39 -18.30
N ARG A 97 -17.24 26.29 -17.28
CA ARG A 97 -18.68 26.57 -17.42
C ARG A 97 -18.93 28.03 -17.78
N ALA A 98 -18.26 28.96 -17.11
CA ALA A 98 -18.35 30.39 -17.41
C ALA A 98 -17.84 30.69 -18.83
N LEU A 99 -16.73 30.06 -19.28
CA LEU A 99 -16.27 30.16 -20.66
C LEU A 99 -17.32 29.66 -21.66
N ALA A 100 -17.94 28.51 -21.40
CA ALA A 100 -18.96 27.95 -22.29
C ALA A 100 -20.17 28.90 -22.41
N SER A 101 -20.67 29.42 -21.29
CA SER A 101 -21.75 30.41 -21.29
C SER A 101 -21.38 31.70 -22.03
N LEU A 102 -20.13 32.19 -21.87
CA LEU A 102 -19.64 33.36 -22.62
C LEU A 102 -19.55 33.10 -24.12
N LYS A 103 -19.12 31.90 -24.54
CA LYS A 103 -19.09 31.51 -25.95
C LYS A 103 -20.50 31.47 -26.53
N MET A 104 -21.45 30.85 -25.82
CA MET A 104 -22.86 30.82 -26.23
C MET A 104 -23.46 32.21 -26.35
N SER A 105 -23.23 33.08 -25.34
CA SER A 105 -23.67 34.47 -25.37
C SER A 105 -23.00 35.26 -26.51
N ALA A 106 -21.72 35.03 -26.79
CA ALA A 106 -21.01 35.72 -27.86
C ALA A 106 -21.57 35.44 -29.26
N TYR A 107 -22.16 34.25 -29.50
CA TYR A 107 -22.83 33.95 -30.77
C TYR A 107 -24.09 34.78 -31.00
N GLY A 108 -24.76 35.22 -29.94
CA GLY A 108 -25.96 36.08 -30.02
C GLY A 108 -25.66 37.59 -29.92
N CYS A 109 -24.41 37.99 -29.71
CA CYS A 109 -24.03 39.40 -29.58
C CYS A 109 -23.45 39.94 -30.89
N GLU A 110 -23.88 41.14 -31.28
CA GLU A 110 -23.33 41.86 -32.44
C GLU A 110 -22.63 43.17 -32.03
N GLY A 111 -21.86 43.74 -32.93
CA GLY A 111 -21.27 45.08 -32.77
C GLY A 111 -20.29 45.22 -31.59
N LYS A 112 -20.53 46.21 -30.71
CA LYS A 112 -19.61 46.55 -29.60
C LYS A 112 -19.62 45.50 -28.48
N GLU A 113 -20.74 44.80 -28.28
CA GLU A 113 -20.88 43.78 -27.25
C GLU A 113 -20.15 42.50 -27.61
N ALA A 114 -20.16 42.12 -28.90
CA ALA A 114 -19.34 41.03 -29.42
C ALA A 114 -17.85 41.20 -29.11
N LYS A 115 -17.32 42.43 -29.26
CA LYS A 115 -15.91 42.74 -28.94
C LYS A 115 -15.60 42.57 -27.45
N LYS A 116 -16.52 43.00 -26.56
CA LYS A 116 -16.38 42.81 -25.10
C LYS A 116 -16.44 41.33 -24.72
N ALA A 117 -17.37 40.59 -25.29
CA ALA A 117 -17.50 39.15 -25.08
C ALA A 117 -16.23 38.39 -25.54
N LEU A 118 -15.69 38.70 -26.71
CA LEU A 118 -14.43 38.13 -27.20
C LEU A 118 -13.23 38.49 -26.31
N GLN A 119 -13.15 39.72 -25.82
CA GLN A 119 -12.12 40.11 -24.86
C GLN A 119 -12.23 39.29 -23.57
N GLN A 120 -13.45 39.09 -23.06
CA GLN A 120 -13.70 38.29 -21.87
C GLN A 120 -13.34 36.82 -22.09
N ILE A 121 -13.70 36.24 -23.25
CA ILE A 121 -13.32 34.88 -23.65
C ILE A 121 -11.79 34.72 -23.63
N ARG A 122 -11.04 35.65 -24.25
CA ARG A 122 -9.57 35.61 -24.26
C ARG A 122 -8.98 35.68 -22.84
N ARG A 123 -9.56 36.51 -21.97
CA ARG A 123 -9.12 36.60 -20.56
C ARG A 123 -9.41 35.31 -19.80
N MET A 124 -10.58 34.72 -20.01
CA MET A 124 -10.97 33.44 -19.39
C MET A 124 -10.07 32.29 -19.86
N GLU A 125 -9.76 32.21 -21.15
CA GLU A 125 -8.83 31.21 -21.69
C GLU A 125 -7.42 31.35 -21.11
N LYS A 126 -6.93 32.58 -20.94
CA LYS A 126 -5.67 32.84 -20.24
C LYS A 126 -5.73 32.40 -18.78
N LEU A 127 -6.84 32.64 -18.09
CA LEU A 127 -7.03 32.19 -16.72
C LEU A 127 -7.01 30.66 -16.63
N ILE A 128 -7.72 29.95 -17.51
CA ILE A 128 -7.72 28.49 -17.58
C ILE A 128 -6.30 27.93 -17.79
N LYS A 129 -5.50 28.53 -18.67
CA LYS A 129 -4.09 28.15 -18.83
C LYS A 129 -3.28 28.32 -17.54
N ARG A 130 -3.53 29.40 -16.78
CA ARG A 130 -2.89 29.61 -15.47
C ARG A 130 -3.36 28.59 -14.43
N ILE A 131 -4.65 28.27 -14.39
CA ILE A 131 -5.23 27.24 -13.52
C ILE A 131 -4.54 25.90 -13.80
N GLN A 132 -4.47 25.48 -15.07
CA GLN A 132 -3.80 24.25 -15.48
C GLN A 132 -2.31 24.24 -15.09
N LYS A 133 -1.61 25.37 -15.22
CA LYS A 133 -0.23 25.49 -14.77
C LYS A 133 -0.12 25.32 -13.25
N LYS A 134 -1.01 25.92 -12.47
CA LYS A 134 -1.05 25.77 -11.01
C LYS A 134 -1.30 24.32 -10.59
N VAL A 135 -2.24 23.62 -11.23
CA VAL A 135 -2.48 22.18 -10.99
C VAL A 135 -1.21 21.34 -11.20
N LYS A 136 -0.45 21.63 -12.27
CA LYS A 136 0.81 20.91 -12.54
C LYS A 136 1.90 21.21 -11.50
N ASN A 137 1.98 22.44 -11.03
CA ASN A 137 2.96 22.82 -10.02
C ASN A 137 2.65 22.18 -8.67
N LEU A 138 1.39 22.26 -8.22
CA LEU A 138 0.93 21.59 -6.99
C LEU A 138 1.19 20.09 -7.04
N GLY A 139 0.93 19.44 -8.18
CA GLY A 139 1.24 18.01 -8.34
C GLY A 139 2.73 17.68 -8.20
N LYS A 140 3.63 18.56 -8.66
CA LYS A 140 5.08 18.38 -8.48
C LYS A 140 5.51 18.62 -7.03
N GLU A 141 4.91 19.60 -6.36
CA GLU A 141 5.14 19.88 -4.93
C GLU A 141 4.73 18.67 -4.08
N GLU A 142 3.52 18.14 -4.29
CA GLU A 142 3.03 16.90 -3.64
C GLU A 142 3.93 15.68 -3.90
N GLU A 143 4.49 15.56 -5.11
CA GLU A 143 5.43 14.48 -5.43
C GLU A 143 6.75 14.62 -4.68
N LEU A 144 7.26 15.85 -4.53
CA LEU A 144 8.50 16.11 -3.78
C LEU A 144 8.31 15.84 -2.29
N GLU A 145 7.19 16.26 -1.70
CA GLU A 145 6.86 15.95 -0.30
C GLU A 145 6.79 14.43 -0.06
N ARG A 146 6.12 13.70 -0.96
CA ARG A 146 6.04 12.23 -0.86
C ARG A 146 7.42 11.56 -1.00
N LYS A 147 8.31 12.10 -1.85
CA LYS A 147 9.69 11.60 -1.98
C LYS A 147 10.49 11.87 -0.70
N GLN A 148 10.35 13.05 -0.12
CA GLN A 148 10.99 13.40 1.15
C GLN A 148 10.52 12.49 2.28
N GLU A 149 9.21 12.28 2.42
CA GLU A 149 8.65 11.40 3.45
C GLU A 149 9.17 9.96 3.30
N LYS A 150 9.20 9.43 2.07
CA LYS A 150 9.77 8.11 1.78
C LYS A 150 11.26 8.03 2.11
N ALA A 151 12.03 9.05 1.79
CA ALA A 151 13.47 9.09 2.10
C ALA A 151 13.71 9.08 3.62
N ILE A 152 12.92 9.85 4.38
CA ILE A 152 12.99 9.87 5.85
C ILE A 152 12.66 8.51 6.43
N LYS A 153 11.55 7.88 6.00
CA LYS A 153 11.15 6.53 6.45
C LYS A 153 12.24 5.50 6.13
N LYS A 154 12.77 5.51 4.91
CA LYS A 154 13.84 4.60 4.50
C LYS A 154 15.09 4.76 5.37
N GLN A 155 15.51 5.99 5.65
CA GLN A 155 16.66 6.25 6.53
C GLN A 155 16.42 5.76 7.96
N GLN A 156 15.21 5.93 8.49
CA GLN A 156 14.84 5.41 9.81
C GLN A 156 14.85 3.88 9.85
N GLU A 157 14.33 3.22 8.81
CA GLU A 157 14.36 1.76 8.68
C GLU A 157 15.79 1.21 8.57
N GLU A 158 16.66 1.87 7.80
CA GLU A 158 18.08 1.49 7.68
C GLU A 158 18.79 1.60 9.03
N ARG A 159 18.59 2.70 9.77
CA ARG A 159 19.14 2.86 11.13
C ARG A 159 18.60 1.78 12.07
N ALA A 160 17.30 1.48 12.02
CA ALA A 160 16.70 0.44 12.84
C ALA A 160 17.25 -0.96 12.51
N LYS A 161 17.49 -1.26 11.22
CA LYS A 161 18.11 -2.51 10.76
C LYS A 161 19.54 -2.63 11.28
N GLN A 162 20.34 -1.58 11.18
CA GLN A 162 21.72 -1.55 11.70
C GLN A 162 21.77 -1.85 13.20
N ILE A 163 20.92 -1.21 14.01
CA ILE A 163 20.83 -1.45 15.45
C ILE A 163 20.40 -2.90 15.74
N ARG A 164 19.45 -3.43 14.96
CA ARG A 164 18.98 -4.82 15.11
C ARG A 164 20.08 -5.83 14.79
N GLU A 165 20.87 -5.59 13.76
CA GLU A 165 22.02 -6.43 13.39
C GLU A 165 23.13 -6.36 14.44
N GLU A 166 23.43 -5.19 14.98
CA GLU A 166 24.40 -5.03 16.08
C GLU A 166 23.94 -5.78 17.34
N LEU A 167 22.67 -5.68 17.73
CA LEU A 167 22.13 -6.46 18.83
C LEU A 167 22.20 -7.96 18.56
N ARG A 168 21.92 -8.40 17.32
CA ARG A 168 21.98 -9.81 16.93
C ARG A 168 23.42 -10.33 16.98
N SER A 169 24.40 -9.56 16.53
CA SER A 169 25.82 -9.95 16.58
C SER A 169 26.31 -10.03 18.03
N ARG A 170 25.98 -9.06 18.88
CA ARG A 170 26.27 -9.09 20.32
C ARG A 170 25.65 -10.30 21.02
N ARG A 171 24.37 -10.60 20.74
CA ARG A 171 23.69 -11.79 21.30
C ARG A 171 24.33 -13.09 20.85
N ARG A 172 24.64 -13.23 19.56
CA ARG A 172 25.33 -14.41 19.02
C ARG A 172 26.72 -14.59 19.63
N LYS A 173 27.46 -13.50 19.82
CA LYS A 173 28.77 -13.55 20.49
C LYS A 173 28.63 -14.09 21.91
N ARG A 174 27.73 -13.50 22.73
CA ARG A 174 27.45 -13.99 24.08
C ARG A 174 27.09 -15.48 24.11
N HIS A 175 26.17 -15.93 23.24
CA HIS A 175 25.81 -17.35 23.20
C HIS A 175 26.96 -18.27 22.82
N ARG A 176 27.85 -17.86 21.89
CA ARG A 176 29.05 -18.64 21.58
C ARG A 176 30.00 -18.71 22.77
N ASP A 177 30.22 -17.59 23.45
CA ASP A 177 31.10 -17.52 24.60
C ASP A 177 30.55 -18.41 25.76
N GLU A 178 29.24 -18.36 26.01
CA GLU A 178 28.52 -19.20 26.99
C GLU A 178 28.59 -20.70 26.63
N GLN A 179 28.35 -21.05 25.37
CA GLN A 179 28.46 -22.45 24.88
C GLN A 179 29.88 -22.98 24.99
N ASN A 180 30.88 -22.17 24.61
CA ASN A 180 32.28 -22.54 24.72
C ASN A 180 32.69 -22.75 26.19
N TYR A 181 32.18 -21.90 27.10
CA TYR A 181 32.42 -22.08 28.53
C TYR A 181 31.78 -23.39 29.04
N ALA A 182 30.50 -23.63 28.73
CA ALA A 182 29.82 -24.86 29.11
C ALA A 182 30.51 -26.13 28.57
N LEU A 183 30.98 -26.11 27.32
CA LEU A 183 31.75 -27.22 26.74
C LEU A 183 33.09 -27.42 27.44
N LYS A 184 33.76 -26.34 27.85
CA LYS A 184 35.04 -26.42 28.57
C LYS A 184 34.85 -27.03 29.96
N GLU A 185 33.79 -26.66 30.67
CA GLU A 185 33.44 -27.24 31.98
C GLU A 185 33.03 -28.72 31.84
N LEU A 186 32.19 -29.09 30.87
CA LEU A 186 31.86 -30.50 30.63
C LEU A 186 33.10 -31.36 30.30
N ALA A 187 34.05 -30.82 29.54
CA ALA A 187 35.30 -31.50 29.26
C ALA A 187 36.20 -31.61 30.51
N GLN A 188 36.11 -30.66 31.44
CA GLN A 188 36.83 -30.67 32.70
C GLN A 188 36.19 -31.70 33.66
N ASP A 189 34.87 -31.71 33.80
CA ASP A 189 34.12 -32.72 34.54
C ASP A 189 34.43 -34.14 34.02
N GLY A 190 34.50 -34.31 32.70
CA GLY A 190 34.90 -35.58 32.09
C GLY A 190 36.33 -35.99 32.45
N LYS A 191 37.27 -35.04 32.52
CA LYS A 191 38.65 -35.32 32.97
C LYS A 191 38.71 -35.65 34.45
N GLU A 192 37.96 -34.95 35.28
CA GLU A 192 37.88 -35.17 36.73
C GLU A 192 37.25 -36.53 37.03
N ALA A 193 36.14 -36.89 36.38
CA ALA A 193 35.53 -38.22 36.48
C ALA A 193 36.46 -39.35 36.01
N MET A 194 37.19 -39.14 34.91
CA MET A 194 38.23 -40.10 34.48
C MET A 194 39.37 -40.21 35.49
N ASN A 195 39.80 -39.09 36.08
CA ASN A 195 40.85 -39.09 37.09
C ASN A 195 40.40 -39.76 38.41
N GLU A 196 39.15 -39.57 38.82
CA GLU A 196 38.55 -40.24 39.99
C GLU A 196 38.40 -41.74 39.79
N THR A 197 37.95 -42.18 38.61
CA THR A 197 37.84 -43.62 38.29
C THR A 197 39.20 -44.29 38.21
N LEU A 198 40.20 -43.63 37.62
CA LEU A 198 41.58 -44.14 37.54
C LEU A 198 42.25 -44.14 38.93
N SER A 199 42.01 -43.13 39.76
CA SER A 199 42.48 -43.08 41.15
C SER A 199 41.81 -44.15 42.02
N SER A 200 40.51 -44.40 41.82
CA SER A 200 39.78 -45.47 42.52
C SER A 200 40.26 -46.87 42.10
N LEU A 201 40.63 -47.05 40.83
CA LEU A 201 41.22 -48.29 40.32
C LEU A 201 42.67 -48.48 40.79
N SER A 202 43.46 -47.40 40.89
CA SER A 202 44.83 -47.45 41.42
C SER A 202 44.86 -47.69 42.93
N GLY A 203 43.85 -47.23 43.68
CA GLY A 203 43.63 -47.58 45.08
C GLY A 203 43.20 -49.03 45.29
N LEU A 204 42.69 -49.68 44.24
CA LEU A 204 42.43 -51.12 44.17
C LEU A 204 43.60 -51.89 43.50
N GLY A 205 44.79 -51.27 43.41
CA GLY A 205 45.98 -51.80 42.75
C GLY A 205 46.73 -52.91 43.51
N THR A 206 46.25 -53.35 44.68
CA THR A 206 46.80 -54.53 45.38
C THR A 206 45.94 -55.78 45.29
N ALA A 207 44.86 -55.78 44.50
CA ALA A 207 44.08 -57.01 44.28
C ALA A 207 43.30 -57.01 42.96
N VAL A 208 43.97 -57.08 41.80
CA VAL A 208 43.53 -57.89 40.65
C VAL A 208 44.56 -57.84 39.53
N SER A 209 45.55 -58.73 39.58
CA SER A 209 46.27 -59.15 38.39
C SER A 209 45.51 -60.33 37.78
N SER A 210 44.71 -60.09 36.74
CA SER A 210 44.40 -61.04 35.66
C SER A 210 43.14 -60.58 34.91
N ALA A 211 43.33 -60.12 33.67
CA ALA A 211 42.59 -60.59 32.50
C ALA A 211 42.81 -59.61 31.34
N SER A 212 43.68 -60.01 30.43
CA SER A 212 43.79 -59.43 29.10
C SER A 212 42.47 -59.62 28.36
N SER A 213 41.89 -58.56 27.81
CA SER A 213 40.92 -58.64 26.70
C SER A 213 40.93 -57.32 25.93
N SER A 214 41.55 -57.37 24.77
CA SER A 214 41.53 -56.34 23.74
C SER A 214 40.11 -55.98 23.35
N VAL A 215 39.72 -54.72 23.52
CA VAL A 215 38.54 -54.13 22.88
C VAL A 215 39.03 -52.98 22.02
N THR A 216 38.96 -53.18 20.71
CA THR A 216 39.38 -52.22 19.70
C THR A 216 38.40 -51.04 19.65
N ALA A 217 38.94 -49.84 19.49
CA ALA A 217 38.25 -48.54 19.50
C ALA A 217 37.40 -48.26 18.25
N ALA A 218 36.86 -49.28 17.59
CA ALA A 218 36.02 -49.14 16.39
C ALA A 218 34.51 -49.26 16.66
N GLY A 219 34.10 -49.76 17.84
CA GLY A 219 32.69 -50.10 18.12
C GLY A 219 31.89 -49.11 18.97
N VAL A 220 32.51 -48.04 19.51
CA VAL A 220 31.81 -47.14 20.46
C VAL A 220 31.16 -45.94 19.76
N LEU A 221 31.47 -45.69 18.48
CA LEU A 221 30.90 -44.55 17.73
C LEU A 221 29.48 -44.80 17.19
N GLU A 222 28.95 -46.02 17.30
CA GLU A 222 27.62 -46.37 16.77
C GLU A 222 26.49 -46.24 17.81
N ALA A 223 26.82 -46.02 19.10
CA ALA A 223 25.83 -45.89 20.17
C ALA A 223 25.41 -44.45 20.50
N ILE A 224 26.07 -43.44 19.91
CA ILE A 224 25.68 -42.03 20.05
C ILE A 224 25.21 -41.60 18.66
N GLY A 225 23.90 -41.59 18.45
CA GLY A 225 23.25 -41.16 17.20
C GLY A 225 23.52 -39.69 16.88
N LEU A 226 24.75 -39.38 16.49
CA LEU A 226 25.17 -38.08 15.99
C LEU A 226 25.01 -38.10 14.48
N ASP A 227 23.80 -37.75 14.04
CA ASP A 227 23.49 -37.50 12.64
C ASP A 227 24.31 -36.31 12.14
N THR A 228 25.35 -36.59 11.35
CA THR A 228 26.25 -35.60 10.73
C THR A 228 25.79 -35.19 9.33
N SER A 229 24.58 -35.55 8.90
CA SER A 229 24.13 -35.33 7.52
C SER A 229 23.45 -33.98 7.26
N SER A 230 23.42 -33.03 8.21
CA SER A 230 22.68 -31.75 8.03
C SER A 230 23.50 -30.50 7.68
N MET A 231 24.79 -30.61 7.34
CA MET A 231 25.52 -29.48 6.73
C MET A 231 25.29 -29.43 5.21
N SER A 232 24.03 -29.30 4.77
CA SER A 232 23.74 -28.84 3.40
C SER A 232 24.16 -27.38 3.28
N MET A 233 25.31 -27.16 2.66
CA MET A 233 25.67 -25.88 2.05
C MET A 233 24.84 -25.71 0.77
N ASP A 234 23.56 -25.38 0.94
CA ASP A 234 22.71 -24.92 -0.16
C ASP A 234 22.52 -23.41 -0.06
N GLY A 235 22.88 -22.72 -1.14
CA GLY A 235 22.23 -21.45 -1.49
C GLY A 235 23.07 -20.18 -1.42
N LEU A 236 24.21 -20.12 -2.09
CA LEU A 236 24.74 -18.86 -2.63
C LEU A 236 25.23 -19.09 -4.07
N SER A 237 24.27 -19.18 -5.00
CA SER A 237 24.55 -18.99 -6.43
C SER A 237 24.93 -17.53 -6.65
N ILE A 238 26.20 -17.29 -6.96
CA ILE A 238 26.72 -16.01 -7.45
C ILE A 238 26.28 -15.88 -8.91
N ASP A 239 25.36 -14.97 -9.16
CA ASP A 239 24.99 -14.52 -10.50
C ASP A 239 26.13 -13.64 -11.03
N LEU A 240 26.89 -14.17 -12.00
CA LEU A 240 27.93 -13.46 -12.74
C LEU A 240 27.38 -13.23 -14.15
N SER A 241 26.75 -12.09 -14.35
CA SER A 241 26.38 -11.59 -15.67
C SER A 241 27.65 -11.13 -16.38
N VAL A 242 27.93 -11.72 -17.55
CA VAL A 242 28.92 -11.26 -18.53
C VAL A 242 28.26 -10.26 -19.47
#